data_AF-A0A813J1J2-F1
#
_entry.id   AF-A0A813J1J2-F1
#
_cell.length_a   1.000
_cell.length_b   1.000
_cell.length_c   1.000
_cell.angle_alpha   90.00
_cell.angle_beta   90.00
_cell.angle_gamma   90.00
#
_symmetry.space_group_name_H-M   'P 1'
#
loop_
_entity.id
_entity.type
_entity.pdbx_description
1 polymer ?
#
loop_
_entity_poly.entity_id
_entity_poly.type
_entity_poly.pdbx_seq_one_letter_code
_entity_poly.pdbx_strand_id
1 'polypeptide(L)'
;MWQAHGFTKAAAKSEPLQRLCTASRRMLSAKTKAQIGMNTRLPGGLPDFVEKWSPAAFRKVGVGLVAGSLLGVPLAYEGLVSILMPTMAGGFTALYWKVGLSDIASDHAIRKNFPFLCRIRYLMESIRPEIQQYLIESDDVAVPFSRHMRSVIYQRAKQAPDTRALGTRMDVYKEGYEWVNHSMFPVPIEQINTR
;
A
#
# COMPACT_ATOMS: atom_id res chain seq x y z
N MET A 1 -70.62 15.37 35.26
CA MET A 1 -71.34 14.95 34.04
C MET A 1 -71.43 16.15 33.13
N TRP A 2 -70.70 16.18 32.02
CA TRP A 2 -71.06 16.75 30.70
C TRP A 2 -69.96 16.35 29.71
N GLN A 3 -70.34 15.58 28.68
CA GLN A 3 -69.48 15.02 27.64
C GLN A 3 -69.02 16.13 26.67
N ALA A 4 -67.73 16.12 26.31
CA ALA A 4 -67.22 16.89 25.19
C ALA A 4 -67.03 15.96 23.98
N HIS A 5 -67.86 16.20 22.96
CA HIS A 5 -67.81 15.59 21.64
C HIS A 5 -66.52 15.95 20.88
N GLY A 6 -65.92 14.93 20.26
CA GLY A 6 -65.56 14.92 18.84
C GLY A 6 -64.61 15.98 18.29
N PHE A 7 -63.32 15.62 18.19
CA PHE A 7 -62.45 16.07 17.10
C PHE A 7 -61.66 14.89 16.53
N THR A 8 -62.36 13.93 15.93
CA THR A 8 -61.79 13.01 14.95
C THR A 8 -62.15 13.53 13.55
N LYS A 9 -61.21 14.22 12.89
CA LYS A 9 -61.08 14.31 11.41
C LYS A 9 -60.08 15.42 11.03
N ALA A 10 -58.81 15.03 10.90
CA ALA A 10 -57.83 15.77 10.09
C ALA A 10 -56.80 14.79 9.50
N ALA A 11 -57.27 13.66 8.97
CA ALA A 11 -56.45 12.64 8.32
C ALA A 11 -57.01 12.35 6.92
N ALA A 12 -56.97 13.32 6.01
CA ALA A 12 -57.44 13.11 4.64
C ALA A 12 -56.86 14.06 3.57
N LYS A 13 -55.68 14.68 3.80
CA LYS A 13 -55.11 15.62 2.81
C LYS A 13 -53.58 15.61 2.71
N SER A 14 -52.94 14.45 2.88
CA SER A 14 -51.47 14.29 2.76
C SER A 14 -51.00 13.28 1.69
N GLU A 15 -51.92 12.52 1.07
CA GLU A 15 -51.57 11.50 0.08
C GLU A 15 -50.82 12.01 -1.17
N PRO A 16 -51.19 13.13 -1.83
CA PRO A 16 -50.50 13.52 -3.06
C PRO A 16 -49.06 14.00 -2.81
N LEU A 17 -48.81 14.68 -1.68
CA LEU A 17 -47.48 15.14 -1.30
C LEU A 17 -46.56 13.97 -0.89
N GLN A 18 -47.10 12.96 -0.19
CA GLN A 18 -46.32 11.76 0.14
C GLN A 18 -45.92 10.96 -1.11
N ARG A 19 -46.81 10.86 -2.11
CA ARG A 19 -46.52 10.21 -3.40
C ARG A 19 -45.47 10.97 -4.21
N LEU A 20 -45.51 12.31 -4.20
CA LEU A 20 -44.50 13.15 -4.85
C LEU A 20 -43.13 13.05 -4.16
N CYS A 21 -43.08 13.02 -2.82
CA CYS A 21 -41.83 12.84 -2.07
C CYS A 21 -41.20 11.45 -2.27
N THR A 22 -42.01 10.39 -2.35
CA THR A 22 -41.50 9.03 -2.63
C THR A 22 -41.04 8.89 -4.08
N ALA A 23 -41.74 9.49 -5.04
CA ALA A 23 -41.34 9.51 -6.44
C ALA A 23 -40.03 10.29 -6.65
N SER A 24 -39.88 11.48 -6.05
CA SER A 24 -38.65 12.28 -6.19
C SER A 24 -37.44 11.60 -5.53
N ARG A 25 -37.64 10.96 -4.37
CA ARG A 25 -36.58 10.19 -3.70
C ARG A 25 -36.14 8.97 -4.52
N ARG A 26 -37.06 8.31 -5.23
CA ARG A 26 -36.73 7.22 -6.18
C ARG A 26 -35.98 7.73 -7.40
N MET A 27 -36.38 8.85 -7.99
CA MET A 27 -35.67 9.45 -9.12
C MET A 27 -34.27 9.94 -8.75
N LEU A 28 -34.12 10.59 -7.59
CA LEU A 28 -32.81 11.02 -7.09
C LEU A 28 -31.91 9.82 -6.83
N SER A 29 -32.41 8.77 -6.18
CA SER A 29 -31.65 7.52 -5.97
C SER A 29 -31.23 6.86 -7.28
N ALA A 30 -32.10 6.82 -8.30
CA ALA A 30 -31.78 6.28 -9.61
C ALA A 30 -30.70 7.12 -10.33
N LYS A 31 -30.79 8.45 -10.26
CA LYS A 31 -29.84 9.37 -10.89
C LYS A 31 -28.47 9.33 -10.20
N THR A 32 -28.44 9.25 -8.86
CA THR A 32 -27.20 9.08 -8.08
C THR A 32 -26.52 7.75 -8.41
N LYS A 33 -27.27 6.65 -8.53
CA LYS A 33 -26.72 5.34 -8.89
C LYS A 33 -26.17 5.29 -10.32
N ALA A 34 -26.82 5.99 -11.26
CA ALA A 34 -26.34 6.12 -12.64
C ALA A 34 -25.07 6.98 -12.74
N GLN A 35 -24.97 8.05 -11.94
CA GLN A 35 -23.83 8.97 -11.96
C GLN A 35 -22.56 8.39 -11.31
N ILE A 36 -22.72 7.57 -10.26
CA ILE A 36 -21.61 6.85 -9.62
C ILE A 36 -20.97 5.81 -10.57
N GLY A 37 -21.73 5.31 -11.57
CA GLY A 37 -21.21 4.36 -12.55
C GLY A 37 -20.39 4.96 -13.70
N MET A 38 -20.38 6.29 -13.89
CA MET A 38 -19.77 6.93 -15.07
C MET A 38 -18.40 7.60 -14.81
N ASN A 39 -17.97 7.76 -13.54
CA ASN A 39 -16.80 8.57 -13.18
C ASN A 39 -15.52 7.79 -12.78
N THR A 40 -15.42 6.48 -13.04
CA THR A 40 -14.28 5.68 -12.56
C THR A 40 -13.06 5.63 -13.48
N ARG A 41 -12.98 6.43 -14.56
CA ARG A 41 -11.79 6.44 -15.43
C ARG A 41 -10.86 7.60 -15.09
N LEU A 42 -10.24 7.55 -13.91
CA LEU A 42 -9.00 8.30 -13.65
C LEU A 42 -7.86 7.60 -14.42
N PRO A 43 -7.19 8.27 -15.39
CA PRO A 43 -6.03 7.69 -16.04
C PRO A 43 -4.88 7.63 -15.03
N GLY A 44 -4.63 6.43 -14.50
CA GLY A 44 -3.68 6.18 -13.40
C GLY A 44 -4.28 5.56 -12.13
N GLY A 45 -5.55 5.15 -12.15
CA GLY A 45 -6.23 4.53 -11.01
C GLY A 45 -5.60 3.20 -10.57
N LEU A 46 -5.74 2.89 -9.27
CA LEU A 46 -5.39 1.59 -8.70
C LEU A 46 -6.13 0.45 -9.46
N PRO A 47 -5.60 -0.79 -9.47
CA PRO A 47 -6.28 -1.92 -10.10
C PRO A 47 -7.72 -2.10 -9.62
N ASP A 48 -8.63 -2.44 -10.53
CA ASP A 48 -10.09 -2.55 -10.30
C ASP A 48 -10.49 -3.36 -9.06
N PHE A 49 -9.69 -4.36 -8.67
CA PHE A 49 -10.00 -5.21 -7.52
C PHE A 49 -9.79 -4.50 -6.18
N VAL A 50 -8.90 -3.51 -6.10
CA VAL A 50 -8.61 -2.78 -4.86
C VAL A 50 -9.72 -1.79 -4.55
N GLU A 51 -10.23 -1.10 -5.57
CA GLU A 51 -11.34 -0.17 -5.41
C GLU A 51 -12.63 -0.89 -4.97
N LYS A 52 -12.84 -2.10 -5.47
CA LYS A 52 -14.00 -2.94 -5.12
C LYS A 52 -13.79 -3.74 -3.82
N TRP A 53 -12.61 -3.65 -3.21
CA TRP A 53 -12.31 -4.41 -2.00
C TRP A 53 -13.06 -3.84 -0.80
N SER A 54 -13.85 -4.70 -0.17
CA SER A 54 -14.68 -4.37 1.00
C SER A 54 -14.77 -5.60 1.91
N PRO A 55 -15.27 -5.47 3.16
CA PRO A 55 -15.47 -6.64 4.03
C PRO A 55 -16.39 -7.71 3.41
N ALA A 56 -17.26 -7.32 2.48
CA ALA A 56 -18.07 -8.27 1.70
C ALA A 56 -17.22 -9.03 0.67
N ALA A 57 -16.32 -8.35 -0.04
CA ALA A 57 -15.38 -9.01 -0.97
C ALA A 57 -14.45 -9.97 -0.22
N PHE A 58 -13.92 -9.56 0.94
CA PHE A 58 -13.10 -10.41 1.81
C PHE A 58 -13.79 -11.74 2.17
N ARG A 59 -15.07 -11.68 2.56
CA ARG A 59 -15.86 -12.88 2.89
C ARG A 59 -16.11 -13.77 1.67
N LYS A 60 -16.39 -13.19 0.49
CA LYS A 60 -16.58 -13.95 -0.75
C LYS A 60 -15.31 -14.73 -1.14
N VAL A 61 -14.16 -14.06 -1.10
CA VAL A 61 -12.86 -14.69 -1.34
C VAL A 61 -12.57 -15.76 -0.28
N GLY A 62 -12.85 -15.47 0.99
CA GLY A 62 -12.66 -16.42 2.08
C GLY A 62 -13.51 -17.70 1.95
N VAL A 63 -14.76 -17.58 1.50
CA VAL A 63 -15.62 -18.75 1.24
C VAL A 63 -15.12 -19.54 0.04
N GLY A 64 -14.70 -18.87 -1.04
CA GLY A 64 -14.10 -19.54 -2.21
C GLY A 64 -12.84 -20.32 -1.86
N LEU A 65 -11.98 -19.73 -1.03
CA LEU A 65 -10.78 -20.37 -0.49
C LEU A 65 -11.11 -21.63 0.33
N VAL A 66 -12.09 -21.54 1.24
CA VAL A 66 -12.55 -22.69 2.04
C VAL A 66 -13.13 -23.78 1.14
N ALA A 67 -13.97 -23.42 0.18
CA ALA A 67 -14.55 -24.38 -0.77
C ALA A 67 -13.47 -25.08 -1.59
N GLY A 68 -12.46 -24.34 -2.07
CA GLY A 68 -11.32 -24.91 -2.79
C GLY A 68 -10.48 -25.86 -1.92
N SER A 69 -10.21 -25.48 -0.67
CA SER A 69 -9.50 -26.34 0.27
C SER A 69 -10.26 -27.63 0.57
N LEU A 70 -11.59 -27.55 0.74
CA LEU A 70 -12.45 -28.71 1.01
C LEU A 70 -12.58 -29.61 -0.22
N LEU A 71 -12.69 -29.03 -1.42
CA LEU A 71 -12.67 -29.79 -2.69
C LEU A 71 -11.35 -30.52 -2.92
N GLY A 72 -10.24 -29.99 -2.41
CA GLY A 72 -8.94 -30.65 -2.49
C GLY A 72 -8.85 -31.95 -1.70
N VAL A 73 -9.68 -32.14 -0.66
CA VAL A 73 -9.68 -33.34 0.19
C VAL A 73 -10.14 -34.60 -0.56
N PRO A 74 -11.31 -34.64 -1.24
CA PRO A 74 -11.71 -35.81 -2.03
C PRO A 74 -10.78 -36.02 -3.23
N LEU A 75 -10.26 -34.95 -3.85
CA LEU A 75 -9.28 -35.09 -4.94
C LEU A 75 -7.96 -35.72 -4.47
N ALA A 76 -7.59 -35.50 -3.21
CA ALA A 76 -6.44 -36.17 -2.59
C ALA A 76 -6.74 -37.63 -2.24
N TYR A 77 -7.99 -37.99 -1.93
CA TYR A 77 -8.41 -39.37 -1.69
C TYR A 77 -8.30 -40.23 -2.95
N GLU A 78 -8.69 -39.67 -4.10
CA GLU A 78 -8.54 -40.30 -5.41
C GLU A 78 -7.08 -40.30 -5.93
N GLY A 79 -6.12 -39.78 -5.15
CA GLY A 79 -4.70 -39.76 -5.48
C GLY A 79 -4.29 -38.75 -6.56
N LEU A 80 -5.21 -37.91 -7.04
CA LEU A 80 -4.94 -36.91 -8.08
C LEU A 80 -4.07 -35.74 -7.56
N VAL A 81 -4.12 -35.48 -6.26
CA VAL A 81 -3.34 -34.43 -5.59
C VAL A 81 -2.70 -34.98 -4.32
N SER A 82 -1.45 -34.58 -4.03
CA SER A 82 -0.79 -34.95 -2.77
C SER A 82 -1.57 -34.46 -1.55
N ILE A 83 -1.67 -35.27 -0.48
CA ILE A 83 -2.33 -34.93 0.80
C ILE A 83 -1.78 -33.63 1.43
N LEU A 84 -0.53 -33.27 1.13
CA LEU A 84 0.10 -32.04 1.59
C LEU A 84 -0.59 -30.77 1.07
N MET A 85 -1.15 -30.80 -0.15
CA MET A 85 -1.76 -29.62 -0.77
C MET A 85 -3.04 -29.13 -0.06
N PRO A 86 -4.07 -29.97 0.18
CA PRO A 86 -5.27 -29.54 0.89
C PRO A 86 -5.00 -29.17 2.35
N THR A 87 -4.01 -29.78 3.01
CA THR A 87 -3.63 -29.44 4.39
C THR A 87 -2.93 -28.08 4.47
N MET A 88 -2.01 -27.79 3.56
CA MET A 88 -1.36 -26.48 3.44
C MET A 88 -2.35 -25.39 3.03
N ALA A 89 -3.23 -25.67 2.07
CA ALA A 89 -4.31 -24.77 1.69
C ALA A 89 -5.24 -24.50 2.89
N GLY A 90 -5.64 -25.53 3.62
CA GLY A 90 -6.43 -25.40 4.85
C GLY A 90 -5.76 -24.51 5.89
N GLY A 91 -4.47 -24.71 6.15
CA GLY A 91 -3.68 -23.84 7.05
C GLY A 91 -3.65 -22.38 6.60
N PHE A 92 -3.44 -22.14 5.30
CA PHE A 92 -3.42 -20.78 4.74
C PHE A 92 -4.78 -20.09 4.84
N THR A 93 -5.86 -20.82 4.53
CA THR A 93 -7.23 -20.27 4.63
C THR A 93 -7.61 -19.95 6.06
N ALA A 94 -7.23 -20.79 7.03
CA ALA A 94 -7.45 -20.52 8.45
C ALA A 94 -6.71 -19.26 8.92
N LEU A 95 -5.45 -19.07 8.49
CA LEU A 95 -4.68 -17.86 8.79
C LEU A 95 -5.34 -16.60 8.20
N TYR A 96 -5.77 -16.66 6.93
CA TYR A 96 -6.46 -15.57 6.25
C TYR A 96 -7.72 -15.12 7.02
N TRP A 97 -8.56 -16.08 7.43
CA TRP A 97 -9.76 -15.78 8.23
C TRP A 97 -9.43 -15.20 9.59
N LYS A 98 -8.47 -15.79 10.31
CA LYS A 98 -8.04 -15.29 11.64
C LYS A 98 -7.58 -13.83 11.57
N VAL A 99 -6.73 -13.52 10.59
CA VAL A 99 -6.19 -12.17 10.39
C VAL A 99 -7.28 -11.18 9.99
N GLY A 100 -8.11 -11.54 9.01
CA GLY A 100 -9.18 -10.65 8.54
C GLY A 100 -10.26 -10.39 9.59
N LEU A 101 -10.62 -11.38 10.40
CA LEU A 101 -11.55 -11.18 11.53
C LEU A 101 -10.95 -10.28 12.60
N SER A 102 -9.67 -10.45 12.93
CA SER A 102 -8.94 -9.55 13.84
C SER A 102 -8.89 -8.10 13.32
N ASP A 103 -8.78 -7.91 12.00
CA ASP A 103 -8.77 -6.59 11.38
C ASP A 103 -10.14 -5.91 11.40
N ILE A 104 -11.22 -6.67 11.18
CA ILE A 104 -12.60 -6.16 11.27
C ILE A 104 -12.94 -5.75 12.70
N ALA A 105 -12.45 -6.49 13.70
CA ALA A 105 -12.68 -6.21 15.11
C ALA A 105 -11.84 -5.02 15.64
N SER A 106 -10.81 -4.57 14.91
CA SER A 106 -9.90 -3.53 15.40
C SER A 106 -10.47 -2.13 15.21
N ASP A 107 -10.27 -1.22 16.17
CA ASP A 107 -10.74 0.18 16.12
C ASP A 107 -10.18 1.05 14.99
N HIS A 108 -9.16 0.59 14.28
CA HIS A 108 -8.54 1.36 13.21
C HIS A 108 -9.42 1.34 11.94
N ALA A 109 -9.98 2.50 11.56
CA ALA A 109 -10.94 2.64 10.46
C ALA A 109 -10.46 2.02 9.13
N ILE A 110 -9.17 2.14 8.81
CA ILE A 110 -8.60 1.56 7.58
C ILE A 110 -8.60 0.03 7.62
N ARG A 111 -8.32 -0.58 8.79
CA ARG A 111 -8.32 -2.05 8.96
C ARG A 111 -9.74 -2.63 8.88
N LYS A 112 -10.74 -1.89 9.37
CA LYS A 112 -12.15 -2.27 9.25
C LYS A 112 -12.64 -2.27 7.79
N ASN A 113 -12.27 -1.25 7.02
CA ASN A 113 -12.73 -1.10 5.63
C ASN A 113 -11.96 -1.99 4.65
N PHE A 114 -10.67 -2.21 4.89
CA PHE A 114 -9.78 -3.01 4.04
C PHE A 114 -9.10 -4.13 4.83
N PRO A 115 -9.88 -5.15 5.28
CA PRO A 115 -9.32 -6.27 6.03
C PRO A 115 -8.30 -7.01 5.16
N PHE A 116 -7.22 -7.51 5.80
CA PHE A 116 -6.09 -8.20 5.17
C PHE A 116 -5.21 -7.33 4.27
N LEU A 117 -5.77 -6.60 3.30
CA LEU A 117 -5.02 -5.70 2.40
C LEU A 117 -4.26 -4.60 3.16
N CYS A 118 -4.84 -4.09 4.24
CA CYS A 118 -4.19 -3.09 5.09
C CYS A 118 -2.87 -3.60 5.69
N ARG A 119 -2.77 -4.90 6.04
CA ARG A 119 -1.54 -5.49 6.57
C ARG A 119 -0.48 -5.70 5.51
N ILE A 120 -0.89 -6.15 4.32
CA ILE A 120 0.01 -6.27 3.17
C ILE A 120 0.61 -4.90 2.85
N ARG A 121 -0.20 -3.84 2.86
CA ARG A 121 0.27 -2.47 2.68
C ARG A 121 1.38 -2.12 3.68
N TYR A 122 1.17 -2.38 4.96
CA TYR A 122 2.19 -2.09 5.98
C TYR A 122 3.46 -2.93 5.82
N LEU A 123 3.32 -4.19 5.42
CA LEU A 123 4.47 -5.06 5.13
C LEU A 123 5.28 -4.54 3.92
N MET A 124 4.61 -4.08 2.88
CA MET A 124 5.29 -3.48 1.71
C MET A 124 5.96 -2.15 2.08
N GLU A 125 5.34 -1.33 2.92
CA GLU A 125 5.93 -0.08 3.40
C GLU A 125 7.21 -0.33 4.21
N SER A 126 7.25 -1.40 5.02
CA SER A 126 8.47 -1.72 5.77
C SER A 126 9.62 -2.22 4.89
N ILE A 127 9.33 -2.85 3.75
CA ILE A 127 10.35 -3.34 2.80
C ILE A 127 10.89 -2.18 1.94
N ARG A 128 10.08 -1.14 1.71
CA ARG A 128 10.43 0.02 0.89
C ARG A 128 11.79 0.66 1.22
N PRO A 129 12.14 1.00 2.48
CA PRO A 129 13.42 1.65 2.79
C PRO A 129 14.63 0.77 2.46
N GLU A 130 14.53 -0.54 2.66
CA GLU A 130 15.64 -1.48 2.40
C GLU A 130 15.94 -1.59 0.90
N ILE A 131 14.89 -1.71 0.06
CA ILE A 131 15.05 -1.75 -1.39
C ILE A 131 15.71 -0.46 -1.89
N GLN A 132 15.24 0.69 -1.40
CA GLN A 132 15.78 1.98 -1.82
C GLN A 132 17.25 2.13 -1.42
N GLN A 133 17.61 1.70 -0.21
CA GLN A 133 18.96 1.86 0.34
C GLN A 133 20.00 0.90 -0.25
N TYR A 134 19.63 -0.30 -0.71
CA TYR A 134 20.59 -1.32 -1.17
C TYR A 134 20.54 -1.63 -2.66
N LEU A 135 19.38 -1.49 -3.29
CA LEU A 135 19.19 -1.88 -4.69
C LEU A 135 19.24 -0.68 -5.65
N ILE A 136 18.80 0.49 -5.18
CA ILE A 136 18.62 1.69 -6.01
C ILE A 136 19.70 2.74 -5.72
N GLU A 137 20.06 2.95 -4.45
CA GLU A 137 21.16 3.83 -4.07
C GLU A 137 22.47 3.29 -4.66
N SER A 138 23.03 4.00 -5.63
CA SER A 138 24.33 3.68 -6.20
C SER A 138 25.41 3.99 -5.17
N ASP A 139 26.54 3.28 -5.18
CA ASP A 139 27.65 3.52 -4.25
C ASP A 139 28.18 4.98 -4.29
N ASP A 140 27.87 5.71 -5.38
CA ASP A 140 28.32 7.08 -5.69
C ASP A 140 27.18 8.14 -5.64
N VAL A 141 25.92 7.76 -5.39
CA VAL A 141 24.81 8.72 -5.23
C VAL A 141 24.77 9.19 -3.76
N ALA A 142 24.55 10.49 -3.57
CA ALA A 142 24.76 11.15 -2.29
C ALA A 142 23.52 11.89 -1.81
N VAL A 143 23.01 11.52 -0.61
CA VAL A 143 22.69 12.48 0.48
C VAL A 143 22.67 11.77 1.86
N PRO A 144 23.31 12.28 2.94
CA PRO A 144 24.46 13.17 3.04
C PRO A 144 25.83 12.46 2.91
N PHE A 145 25.89 11.13 2.96
CA PHE A 145 27.11 10.34 2.78
C PHE A 145 26.87 9.10 1.92
N SER A 146 27.72 8.87 0.91
CA SER A 146 27.60 7.70 0.04
C SER A 146 27.88 6.39 0.79
N ARG A 147 27.37 5.26 0.27
CA ARG A 147 27.61 3.93 0.85
C ARG A 147 29.10 3.59 0.88
N HIS A 148 29.82 4.00 -0.16
CA HIS A 148 31.27 3.84 -0.24
C HIS A 148 31.97 4.52 0.95
N MET A 149 31.63 5.77 1.24
CA MET A 149 32.23 6.56 2.32
C MET A 149 31.94 5.95 3.70
N ARG A 150 30.71 5.49 3.94
CA ARG A 150 30.33 4.79 5.19
C ARG A 150 31.13 3.51 5.39
N SER A 151 31.37 2.73 4.33
CA SER A 151 32.13 1.48 4.42
C SER A 151 33.59 1.69 4.84
N VAL A 152 34.23 2.75 4.32
CA VAL A 152 35.61 3.11 4.67
C VAL A 152 35.71 3.53 6.13
N ILE A 153 34.77 4.35 6.62
CA ILE A 153 34.71 4.75 8.04
C ILE A 153 34.60 3.52 8.95
N TYR A 154 33.75 2.54 8.60
CA TYR A 154 33.62 1.32 9.39
C TYR A 154 34.86 0.43 9.38
N GLN A 155 35.57 0.35 8.26
CA GLN A 155 36.82 -0.39 8.18
C GLN A 155 37.89 0.25 9.07
N ARG A 156 38.03 1.59 9.01
CA ARG A 156 38.95 2.35 9.88
C ARG A 156 38.61 2.19 11.36
N ALA A 157 37.33 2.30 11.72
CA ALA A 157 36.87 2.14 13.10
C ALA A 157 37.18 0.74 13.67
N LYS A 158 37.25 -0.28 12.81
CA LYS A 158 37.58 -1.66 13.18
C LYS A 158 39.07 -2.02 13.01
N GLN A 159 39.93 -1.05 12.69
CA GLN A 159 41.34 -1.28 12.34
C GLN A 159 41.53 -2.33 11.23
N ALA A 160 40.56 -2.46 10.32
CA ALA A 160 40.65 -3.32 9.16
C ALA A 160 41.33 -2.56 7.99
N PRO A 161 42.07 -3.25 7.10
CA PRO A 161 42.69 -2.61 5.94
C PRO A 161 41.61 -1.97 5.04
N ASP A 162 41.71 -0.65 4.84
CA ASP A 162 40.77 0.15 4.03
C ASP A 162 41.16 0.27 2.54
N THR A 163 42.33 -0.28 2.18
CA THR A 163 42.94 -0.10 0.86
C THR A 163 42.12 -0.78 -0.22
N ARG A 164 41.52 0.04 -1.08
CA ARG A 164 40.91 -0.37 -2.35
C ARG A 164 41.93 -0.22 -3.49
N ALA A 165 41.76 -1.01 -4.55
CA ALA A 165 42.60 -0.95 -5.73
C ALA A 165 42.65 0.48 -6.31
N LEU A 166 43.83 0.88 -6.77
CA LEU A 166 44.12 2.20 -7.33
C LEU A 166 43.21 2.48 -8.54
N GLY A 167 42.22 3.35 -8.35
CA GLY A 167 41.25 3.77 -9.37
C GLY A 167 40.11 4.58 -8.75
N THR A 168 39.56 5.53 -9.50
CA THR A 168 38.36 6.28 -9.08
C THR A 168 37.11 5.63 -9.67
N ARG A 169 36.06 5.49 -8.86
CA ARG A 169 34.71 5.11 -9.33
C ARG A 169 33.89 6.33 -9.74
N MET A 170 34.35 7.53 -9.39
CA MET A 170 33.67 8.78 -9.74
C MET A 170 33.89 9.11 -11.21
N ASP A 171 32.85 9.64 -11.85
CA ASP A 171 32.89 10.10 -13.24
C ASP A 171 33.70 11.41 -13.34
N VAL A 172 34.93 11.30 -13.84
CA VAL A 172 35.88 12.41 -13.99
C VAL A 172 35.56 13.35 -15.16
N TYR A 173 34.65 12.96 -16.05
CA TYR A 173 34.26 13.77 -17.21
C TYR A 173 32.91 14.47 -17.01
N LYS A 174 32.25 14.24 -15.87
CA LYS A 174 30.97 14.84 -15.54
C LYS A 174 31.09 16.36 -15.36
N GLU A 175 30.12 17.11 -15.87
CA GLU A 175 30.02 18.55 -15.59
C GLU A 175 29.98 18.82 -14.08
N GLY A 176 30.84 19.73 -13.62
CA GLY A 176 31.02 20.06 -12.20
C GLY A 176 32.04 19.20 -11.45
N TYR A 177 32.64 18.19 -12.10
CA TYR A 177 33.83 17.53 -11.55
C TYR A 177 35.05 18.44 -11.75
N GLU A 178 35.61 18.92 -10.65
CA GLU A 178 36.84 19.72 -10.66
C GLU A 178 38.00 18.88 -10.15
N TRP A 179 39.13 18.97 -10.86
CA TRP A 179 40.40 18.43 -10.39
C TRP A 179 41.42 19.55 -10.22
N VAL A 180 42.33 19.38 -9.28
CA VAL A 180 43.44 20.31 -9.07
C VAL A 180 44.70 19.58 -9.49
N ASN A 181 45.36 20.07 -10.54
CA ASN A 181 46.69 19.62 -10.87
C ASN A 181 47.72 20.36 -10.02
N HIS A 182 48.74 19.63 -9.58
CA HIS A 182 49.93 20.27 -9.04
C HIS A 182 50.62 21.10 -10.13
N SER A 183 50.94 22.35 -9.83
CA SER A 183 51.79 23.15 -10.71
C SER A 183 53.17 22.50 -10.78
N MET A 184 53.69 22.29 -11.99
CA MET A 184 55.08 21.83 -12.18
C MET A 184 56.11 22.93 -11.84
N PHE A 185 55.65 24.18 -11.69
CA PHE A 185 56.47 25.32 -11.30
C PHE A 185 55.85 25.98 -10.06
N PRO A 186 56.16 25.48 -8.86
CA PRO A 186 55.67 26.09 -7.62
C PRO A 186 56.32 27.46 -7.43
N VAL A 187 55.50 28.45 -7.09
CA VAL A 187 55.94 29.82 -6.81
C VAL A 187 56.00 30.00 -5.29
N PRO A 188 57.04 30.65 -4.72
CA PRO A 188 57.10 30.94 -3.29
C PRO A 188 55.86 31.73 -2.82
N ILE A 189 55.34 31.38 -1.64
CA ILE A 189 54.10 31.95 -1.07
C ILE A 189 54.16 33.49 -0.98
N GLU A 190 55.33 34.07 -0.76
CA GLU A 190 55.57 35.51 -0.69
C GLU A 190 55.21 36.26 -1.99
N GLN A 191 55.20 35.59 -3.14
CA GLN A 191 54.88 36.17 -4.45
C GLN A 191 53.41 35.99 -4.84
N ILE A 192 52.64 35.25 -4.06
CA ILE A 192 51.22 35.01 -4.32
C ILE A 192 50.43 36.13 -3.62
N ASN A 193 49.81 37.01 -4.41
CA ASN A 193 48.90 38.03 -3.89
C ASN A 193 47.59 37.38 -3.44
N THR A 194 47.59 36.83 -2.23
CA THR A 194 46.38 36.45 -1.52
C THR A 194 45.71 37.74 -1.06
N ARG A 195 44.55 38.05 -1.65
CA ARG A 195 43.70 39.22 -1.32
C ARG A 195 43.60 39.51 0.17
#